data_AF-A0A3D2L304-F1
#
_entry.id   AF-A0A3D2L304-F1
#
_cell.length_a   1.000
_cell.length_b   1.000
_cell.length_c   1.000
_cell.angle_alpha   90.00
_cell.angle_beta   90.00
_cell.angle_gamma   90.00
#
_symmetry.space_group_name_H-M   'P 1'
#
loop_
_entity.id
_entity.type
_entity.pdbx_description
1 polymer ?
#
loop_
_entity_poly.entity_id
_entity_poly.type
_entity_poly.pdbx_seq_one_letter_code
_entity_poly.pdbx_strand_id
1 'polypeptide(L)'
;MRPRLYTEIPRDGENWRFVRSGPSGLEPVPEGAGTPSGADVVVFVPGTEVTAHRVRAAARRPVELTRLATFAIEDDLAVPVESVHVAVSADQDDAGFRIVYAVSHTVMQHWLDQLEAAGLGSARIVPDLSLLPPTEQVDFGRYQLLTVEGRPGAFDNDWPSDVMSALLKGTE
;
A
#
# COMPACT_ATOMS: atom_id res chain seq x y z
N MET A 1 -12.03 -14.03 -18.82
CA MET A 1 -11.50 -13.28 -17.67
C MET A 1 -10.07 -12.88 -18.02
N ARG A 2 -9.68 -11.61 -17.88
CA ARG A 2 -8.29 -11.21 -18.13
C ARG A 2 -7.38 -11.87 -17.09
N PRO A 3 -6.19 -12.38 -17.47
CA PRO A 3 -5.25 -12.90 -16.50
C PRO A 3 -4.84 -11.79 -15.54
N ARG A 4 -4.86 -12.08 -14.23
CA ARG A 4 -4.42 -11.15 -13.20
C ARG A 4 -3.01 -11.50 -12.76
N LEU A 5 -2.15 -10.49 -12.80
CA LEU A 5 -0.76 -10.57 -12.38
C LEU A 5 -0.56 -9.71 -11.15
N TYR A 6 0.29 -10.19 -10.25
CA TYR A 6 0.70 -9.48 -9.06
C TYR A 6 2.21 -9.37 -9.06
N THR A 7 2.71 -8.25 -8.56
CA THR A 7 4.13 -8.00 -8.38
C THR A 7 4.30 -7.02 -7.22
N GLU A 8 5.44 -7.05 -6.55
CA GLU A 8 5.87 -5.95 -5.68
C GLU A 8 6.76 -5.03 -6.52
N ILE A 9 6.69 -3.72 -6.28
CA ILE A 9 7.65 -2.81 -6.88
C ILE A 9 9.07 -3.19 -6.42
N PRO A 10 10.00 -3.48 -7.34
CA PRO A 10 11.35 -3.84 -6.95
C PRO A 10 12.06 -2.64 -6.31
N ARG A 11 13.07 -2.92 -5.49
CA ARG A 11 14.03 -1.89 -5.09
C ARG A 11 14.88 -1.50 -6.30
N ASP A 12 15.49 -0.31 -6.22
CA ASP A 12 16.42 0.13 -7.24
C ASP A 12 17.52 -0.90 -7.49
N GLY A 13 17.63 -1.34 -8.75
CA GLY A 13 18.60 -2.36 -9.18
C GLY A 13 18.15 -3.81 -9.01
N GLU A 14 16.97 -4.07 -8.44
CA GLU A 14 16.38 -5.41 -8.39
C GLU A 14 15.52 -5.72 -9.63
N ASN A 15 15.36 -7.01 -9.92
CA ASN A 15 14.55 -7.47 -11.04
C ASN A 15 13.06 -7.56 -10.64
N TRP A 16 12.19 -7.21 -11.57
CA TRP A 16 10.74 -7.46 -11.45
C TRP A 16 10.45 -8.95 -11.31
N ARG A 17 9.58 -9.29 -10.35
CA ARG A 17 9.08 -10.65 -10.15
C ARG A 17 7.57 -10.65 -10.18
N PHE A 18 7.00 -11.49 -11.04
CA PHE A 18 5.55 -11.58 -11.21
C PHE A 18 5.05 -12.92 -10.71
N VAL A 19 3.86 -12.88 -10.12
CA VAL A 19 3.06 -14.07 -9.83
C VAL A 19 1.71 -13.94 -10.51
N ARG A 20 1.15 -15.05 -10.96
CA ARG A 20 -0.18 -15.12 -11.56
C ARG A 20 -1.10 -15.95 -10.69
N SER A 21 -2.39 -15.62 -10.70
CA SER A 21 -3.40 -16.52 -10.15
C SER A 21 -3.59 -17.70 -11.11
N GLY A 22 -3.29 -18.91 -10.63
CA GLY A 22 -3.50 -20.18 -11.31
C GLY A 22 -4.49 -21.09 -10.57
N PRO A 23 -4.79 -22.29 -11.11
CA PRO A 23 -5.71 -23.25 -10.50
C PRO A 23 -5.27 -23.74 -9.12
N SER A 24 -3.96 -23.74 -8.86
CA SER A 24 -3.35 -24.23 -7.62
C SER A 24 -2.96 -23.10 -6.65
N GLY A 25 -3.39 -21.85 -6.91
CA GLY A 25 -3.02 -20.68 -6.11
C GLY A 25 -2.15 -19.69 -6.89
N LEU A 26 -1.18 -19.07 -6.21
CA LEU A 26 -0.24 -18.14 -6.85
C LEU A 26 0.95 -18.91 -7.43
N GLU A 27 1.22 -18.68 -8.72
CA GLU A 27 2.32 -19.31 -9.44
C GLU A 27 3.32 -18.24 -9.91
N PRO A 28 4.64 -18.43 -9.71
CA PRO A 28 5.63 -17.52 -10.25
C PRO A 28 5.62 -17.55 -11.78
N VAL A 29 5.72 -16.38 -12.39
CA VAL A 29 5.94 -16.22 -13.82
C VAL A 29 7.45 -16.31 -14.06
N PRO A 30 7.93 -17.20 -14.95
CA PRO A 30 9.35 -17.31 -15.25
C PRO A 30 9.94 -15.97 -15.70
N GLU A 31 11.16 -15.66 -15.23
CA GLU A 31 11.89 -14.48 -15.66
C GLU A 31 12.05 -14.48 -17.20
N GLY A 32 11.84 -13.31 -17.82
CA GLY A 32 11.91 -13.17 -19.27
C GLY A 32 10.70 -13.65 -20.07
N ALA A 33 9.66 -14.21 -19.43
CA ALA A 33 8.40 -14.58 -20.10
C ALA A 33 7.59 -13.37 -20.63
N GLY A 34 8.02 -12.15 -20.28
CA GLY A 34 7.32 -10.90 -20.57
C GLY A 34 6.01 -10.76 -19.78
N THR A 35 5.46 -9.55 -19.72
CA THR A 35 4.13 -9.32 -19.16
C THR A 35 3.10 -9.54 -20.28
N PRO A 36 2.15 -10.47 -20.14
CA PRO A 36 1.08 -10.68 -21.12
C PRO A 36 0.36 -9.38 -21.48
N SER A 37 0.25 -9.11 -22.79
CA SER A 37 -0.50 -7.96 -23.30
C SER A 37 -1.96 -8.01 -22.82
N GLY A 38 -2.43 -6.92 -22.21
CA GLY A 38 -3.79 -6.80 -21.69
C GLY A 38 -4.07 -7.54 -20.37
N ALA A 39 -3.02 -8.00 -19.66
CA ALA A 39 -3.17 -8.48 -18.28
C ALA A 39 -3.60 -7.36 -17.33
N ASP A 40 -4.41 -7.72 -16.34
CA ASP A 40 -4.73 -6.82 -15.24
C ASP A 40 -3.62 -6.93 -14.20
N VAL A 41 -2.69 -5.98 -14.18
CA VAL A 41 -1.54 -5.98 -13.26
C VAL A 41 -1.87 -5.21 -11.99
N VAL A 42 -1.56 -5.82 -10.84
CA VAL A 42 -1.58 -5.19 -9.52
C VAL A 42 -0.15 -5.14 -9.01
N VAL A 43 0.31 -3.95 -8.64
CA VAL A 43 1.64 -3.69 -8.11
C VAL A 43 1.48 -3.33 -6.64
N PHE A 44 2.14 -4.09 -5.78
CA PHE A 44 2.24 -3.80 -4.36
C PHE A 44 3.39 -2.84 -4.10
N VAL A 45 3.13 -1.79 -3.33
CA VAL A 45 4.15 -0.84 -2.87
C VAL A 45 4.41 -1.03 -1.38
N PRO A 46 5.66 -0.87 -0.93
CA PRO A 46 6.04 -1.18 0.44
C PRO A 46 5.37 -0.21 1.40
N GLY A 47 4.75 -0.75 2.44
CA GLY A 47 4.04 0.06 3.39
C GLY A 47 4.91 0.95 4.25
N THR A 48 6.22 0.69 4.29
CA THR A 48 7.18 1.56 4.98
C THR A 48 7.26 2.96 4.37
N GLU A 49 6.81 3.13 3.12
CA GLU A 49 6.72 4.42 2.43
C GLU A 49 5.33 5.06 2.51
N VAL A 50 4.34 4.36 3.10
CA VAL A 50 2.93 4.75 3.09
C VAL A 50 2.39 4.83 4.50
N THR A 51 1.80 5.97 4.84
CA THR A 51 1.10 6.13 6.13
C THR A 51 -0.38 5.81 5.99
N ALA A 52 -0.99 5.17 6.98
CA ALA A 52 -2.42 4.91 7.03
C ALA A 52 -3.08 5.68 8.16
N HIS A 53 -4.21 6.33 7.87
CA HIS A 53 -4.96 7.21 8.76
C HIS A 53 -6.42 6.79 8.87
N ARG A 54 -6.97 6.76 10.08
CA ARG A 54 -8.37 6.43 10.30
C ARG A 54 -9.16 7.71 10.49
N VAL A 55 -9.87 8.15 9.45
CA VAL A 55 -10.56 9.44 9.44
C VAL A 55 -12.06 9.28 9.26
N ARG A 56 -12.83 10.21 9.82
CA ARG A 56 -14.27 10.33 9.55
C ARG A 56 -14.47 11.24 8.33
N ALA A 57 -14.48 10.65 7.14
CA ALA A 57 -14.75 11.37 5.90
C ALA A 57 -15.95 10.73 5.18
N ALA A 58 -16.98 11.55 4.91
CA ALA A 58 -18.19 11.10 4.22
C ALA A 58 -18.56 12.11 3.13
N ALA A 59 -18.41 11.71 1.88
CA ALA A 59 -18.90 12.45 0.73
C ALA A 59 -19.37 11.48 -0.36
N ARG A 60 -20.34 11.91 -1.15
CA ARG A 60 -20.89 11.09 -2.25
C ARG A 60 -20.00 11.10 -3.48
N ARG A 61 -19.22 12.17 -3.68
CA ARG A 61 -18.36 12.35 -4.85
C ARG A 61 -16.92 11.96 -4.49
N PRO A 62 -16.23 11.12 -5.28
CA PRO A 62 -14.87 10.70 -4.98
C PRO A 62 -13.89 11.87 -4.78
N VAL A 63 -13.96 12.89 -5.63
CA VAL A 63 -13.10 14.09 -5.53
C VAL A 63 -13.31 14.84 -4.21
N GLU A 64 -14.56 14.95 -3.78
CA GLU A 64 -14.91 15.60 -2.51
C GLU A 64 -14.45 14.76 -1.32
N LEU A 65 -14.61 13.43 -1.41
CA LEU A 65 -14.14 12.49 -0.40
C LEU A 65 -12.63 12.59 -0.21
N THR A 66 -11.86 12.57 -1.31
CA THR A 66 -10.40 12.73 -1.26
C THR A 66 -10.01 14.07 -0.66
N ARG A 67 -10.67 15.18 -1.03
CA ARG A 67 -10.39 16.50 -0.45
C ARG A 67 -10.64 16.53 1.06
N LEU A 68 -11.78 16.00 1.53
CA LEU A 68 -12.11 15.93 2.95
C LEU A 68 -11.11 15.05 3.72
N ALA A 69 -10.75 13.89 3.15
CA ALA A 69 -9.75 13.00 3.72
C ALA A 69 -8.37 13.67 3.83
N THR A 70 -7.96 14.39 2.77
CA THR A 70 -6.69 15.13 2.70
C THR A 70 -6.61 16.18 3.80
N PHE A 71 -7.67 16.98 3.97
CA PHE A 71 -7.76 17.96 5.05
C PHE A 71 -7.74 17.30 6.44
N ALA A 72 -8.43 16.16 6.59
CA ALA A 72 -8.53 15.47 7.87
C ALA A 72 -7.21 14.87 8.38
N ILE A 73 -6.22 14.66 7.50
CA ILE A 73 -4.89 14.13 7.86
C ILE A 73 -3.79 15.20 7.88
N GLU A 74 -4.10 16.47 7.58
CA GLU A 74 -3.09 17.53 7.39
C GLU A 74 -2.17 17.68 8.60
N ASP A 75 -2.73 17.72 9.82
CA ASP A 75 -1.97 17.86 11.07
C ASP A 75 -1.19 16.59 11.47
N ASP A 76 -1.54 15.43 10.89
CA ASP A 76 -0.89 14.14 11.18
C ASP A 76 0.32 13.88 10.27
N LEU A 77 0.56 14.72 9.25
CA LEU A 77 1.63 14.55 8.29
C LEU A 77 2.91 15.26 8.71
N ALA A 78 4.05 14.58 8.54
CA ALA A 78 5.38 15.17 8.76
C ALA A 78 5.83 16.12 7.65
N VAL A 79 5.04 16.27 6.59
CA VAL A 79 5.31 17.09 5.41
C VAL A 79 4.03 17.85 5.02
N PRO A 80 4.13 18.96 4.26
CA PRO A 80 2.95 19.67 3.78
C PRO A 80 1.99 18.75 3.02
N VAL A 81 0.70 18.88 3.26
CA VAL A 81 -0.32 18.01 2.67
C VAL A 81 -0.38 18.12 1.13
N GLU A 82 0.02 19.26 0.57
CA GLU A 82 0.12 19.47 -0.89
C GLU A 82 1.28 18.67 -1.51
N SER A 83 2.18 18.11 -0.69
CA SER A 83 3.31 17.31 -1.12
C SER A 83 3.05 15.79 -1.09
N VAL A 84 1.82 15.37 -0.79
CA VAL A 84 1.44 13.95 -0.71
C VAL A 84 0.32 13.57 -1.67
N HIS A 85 0.40 12.35 -2.19
CA HIS A 85 -0.70 11.68 -2.85
C HIS A 85 -1.58 10.98 -1.81
N VAL A 86 -2.91 11.19 -1.87
CA VAL A 86 -3.87 10.64 -0.92
C VAL A 86 -4.84 9.69 -1.62
N ALA A 87 -4.95 8.48 -1.09
CA ALA A 87 -5.91 7.47 -1.52
C ALA A 87 -6.86 7.10 -0.37
N VAL A 88 -8.16 7.09 -0.63
CA VAL A 88 -9.19 6.78 0.38
C VAL A 88 -9.75 5.39 0.15
N SER A 89 -9.83 4.57 1.20
CA SER A 89 -10.46 3.26 1.12
C SER A 89 -11.94 3.38 0.73
N ALA A 90 -12.38 2.46 -0.13
CA ALA A 90 -13.79 2.35 -0.53
C ALA A 90 -14.68 1.91 0.64
N ASP A 91 -14.11 1.18 1.59
CA ASP A 91 -14.83 0.64 2.74
C ASP A 91 -14.87 1.65 3.89
N GLN A 92 -15.91 1.53 4.69
CA GLN A 92 -16.16 2.31 5.90
C GLN A 92 -16.53 1.33 7.00
N ASP A 93 -16.00 1.54 8.20
CA ASP A 93 -16.40 0.73 9.35
C ASP A 93 -17.77 1.15 9.90
N ASP A 94 -18.33 0.35 10.81
CA ASP A 94 -19.64 0.58 11.42
C ASP A 94 -19.74 1.92 12.17
N ALA A 95 -18.61 2.42 12.67
CA ALA A 95 -18.53 3.71 13.34
C ALA A 95 -18.48 4.88 12.35
N GLY A 96 -18.29 4.61 11.07
CA GLY A 96 -18.29 5.59 10.00
C GLY A 96 -16.91 6.13 9.62
N PHE A 97 -15.83 5.46 10.02
CA PHE A 97 -14.46 5.84 9.66
C PHE A 97 -13.97 5.07 8.44
N ARG A 98 -13.00 5.67 7.74
CA ARG A 98 -12.32 5.08 6.58
C ARG A 98 -10.83 5.10 6.81
N ILE A 99 -10.13 4.13 6.24
CA ILE A 99 -8.67 4.19 6.14
C ILE A 99 -8.29 5.07 4.95
N VAL A 100 -7.34 5.97 5.17
CA VAL A 100 -6.76 6.88 4.19
C VAL A 100 -5.27 6.64 4.14
N TYR A 101 -4.75 6.41 2.95
CA TYR A 101 -3.34 6.19 2.71
C TYR A 101 -2.70 7.46 2.14
N ALA A 102 -1.53 7.83 2.64
CA ALA A 102 -0.77 8.96 2.14
C ALA A 102 0.70 8.58 1.90
N VAL A 103 1.22 9.02 0.76
CA VAL A 103 2.62 8.84 0.34
C VAL A 103 3.13 10.16 -0.26
N SER A 104 4.43 10.46 -0.14
CA SER A 104 4.98 11.65 -0.77
C SER A 104 4.86 11.61 -2.30
N HIS A 105 4.66 12.77 -2.93
CA HIS A 105 4.66 12.89 -4.39
C HIS A 105 5.99 12.44 -5.01
N THR A 106 7.11 12.61 -4.29
CA THR A 106 8.43 12.19 -4.77
C THR A 106 8.49 10.66 -4.90
N VAL A 107 8.07 9.94 -3.85
CA VAL A 107 8.04 8.47 -3.85
C VAL A 107 7.03 7.94 -4.87
N MET A 108 5.84 8.54 -4.92
CA MET A 108 4.82 8.17 -5.90
C MET A 108 5.32 8.35 -7.34
N GLN A 109 5.98 9.48 -7.64
CA GLN A 109 6.54 9.73 -8.97
C GLN A 109 7.63 8.72 -9.32
N HIS A 110 8.51 8.41 -8.38
CA HIS A 110 9.54 7.38 -8.56
C HIS A 110 8.92 6.02 -8.92
N TRP A 111 7.83 5.62 -8.25
CA TRP A 111 7.11 4.39 -8.59
C TRP A 111 6.47 4.44 -9.98
N LEU A 112 5.87 5.57 -10.37
CA LEU A 112 5.30 5.75 -11.70
C LEU A 112 6.38 5.64 -12.79
N ASP A 113 7.55 6.22 -12.56
CA ASP A 113 8.68 6.16 -13.50
C ASP A 113 9.19 4.71 -13.67
N GLN A 114 9.31 3.96 -12.58
CA GLN A 114 9.67 2.53 -12.62
C GLN A 114 8.64 1.71 -13.39
N LEU A 115 7.35 1.97 -13.16
CA LEU A 115 6.26 1.27 -13.85
C LEU A 115 6.24 1.59 -15.34
N GLU A 116 6.43 2.86 -15.72
CA GLU A 116 6.49 3.26 -17.12
C GLU A 116 7.68 2.61 -17.83
N ALA A 117 8.86 2.60 -17.20
CA ALA A 117 10.04 1.94 -17.73
C ALA A 117 9.85 0.43 -17.95
N ALA A 118 8.99 -0.21 -17.13
CA ALA A 118 8.64 -1.62 -17.25
C ALA A 118 7.45 -1.90 -18.19
N GLY A 119 6.85 -0.88 -18.81
CA GLY A 119 5.64 -1.02 -19.63
C GLY A 119 4.38 -1.35 -18.83
N LEU A 120 4.36 -0.97 -17.55
CA LEU A 120 3.29 -1.22 -16.57
C LEU A 120 2.48 0.03 -16.22
N GLY A 121 2.48 1.07 -17.06
CA GLY A 121 1.80 2.35 -16.77
C GLY A 121 0.29 2.27 -16.49
N SER A 122 -0.37 1.15 -16.81
CA SER A 122 -1.78 0.91 -16.49
C SER A 122 -2.00 0.03 -15.25
N ALA A 123 -0.95 -0.31 -14.49
CA ALA A 123 -1.06 -1.16 -13.31
C ALA A 123 -1.81 -0.45 -12.18
N ARG A 124 -2.56 -1.22 -11.39
CA ARG A 124 -3.11 -0.73 -10.13
C ARG A 124 -2.03 -0.76 -9.06
N ILE A 125 -1.78 0.37 -8.43
CA ILE A 125 -0.84 0.49 -7.31
C ILE A 125 -1.63 0.31 -6.01
N VAL A 126 -1.19 -0.62 -5.16
CA VAL A 126 -1.85 -0.98 -3.89
C VAL A 126 -0.78 -1.06 -2.80
N PRO A 127 -0.90 -0.31 -1.69
CA PRO A 127 0.02 -0.50 -0.57
C PRO A 127 -0.22 -1.85 0.08
N ASP A 128 0.83 -2.62 0.33
CA ASP A 128 0.76 -3.96 0.94
C ASP A 128 0.03 -3.97 2.30
N LEU A 129 0.21 -2.91 3.10
CA LEU A 129 -0.43 -2.71 4.39
C LEU A 129 -1.95 -2.59 4.29
N SER A 130 -2.50 -2.29 3.11
CA SER A 130 -3.96 -2.30 2.89
C SER A 130 -4.58 -3.69 2.80
N LEU A 131 -3.75 -4.72 2.66
CA LEU A 131 -4.18 -6.11 2.52
C LEU A 131 -4.34 -6.82 3.86
N LEU A 132 -3.78 -6.25 4.92
CA LEU A 132 -3.69 -6.89 6.22
C LEU A 132 -5.05 -6.87 6.94
N PRO A 133 -5.59 -8.02 7.38
CA PRO A 133 -6.70 -8.04 8.31
C PRO A 133 -6.32 -7.35 9.64
N PRO A 134 -7.27 -6.70 10.35
CA PRO A 134 -6.97 -5.93 11.56
C PRO A 134 -6.28 -6.70 12.70
N THR A 135 -6.33 -8.02 12.70
CA THR A 135 -5.82 -8.89 13.77
C THR A 135 -4.56 -9.64 13.38
N GLU A 136 -4.01 -9.41 12.19
CA GLU A 136 -2.87 -10.15 11.68
C GLU A 136 -1.58 -9.34 11.75
N GLN A 137 -0.48 -10.06 11.95
CA GLN A 137 0.88 -9.57 11.81
C GLN A 137 1.55 -10.42 10.74
N VAL A 138 2.21 -9.78 9.78
CA VAL A 138 2.92 -10.47 8.69
C VAL A 138 4.33 -9.93 8.60
N ASP A 139 5.32 -10.82 8.74
CA ASP A 139 6.74 -10.49 8.62
C ASP A 139 7.23 -10.79 7.19
N PHE A 140 7.72 -9.77 6.50
CA PHE A 140 8.35 -9.86 5.18
C PHE A 140 9.88 -10.01 5.28
N GLY A 141 10.41 -10.24 6.47
CA GLY A 141 11.83 -10.37 6.80
C GLY A 141 12.54 -9.01 6.94
N ARG A 142 12.27 -8.07 6.03
CA ARG A 142 12.83 -6.69 6.06
C ARG A 142 11.98 -5.70 6.87
N TYR A 143 10.67 -5.85 6.80
CA TYR A 143 9.72 -5.09 7.57
C TYR A 143 8.55 -6.00 7.89
N GLN A 144 7.76 -5.58 8.86
CA GLN A 144 6.57 -6.28 9.28
C GLN A 144 5.36 -5.37 9.13
N LEU A 145 4.25 -5.96 8.74
CA LEU A 145 2.95 -5.33 8.74
C LEU A 145 2.22 -5.73 10.02
N LEU A 146 1.65 -4.76 10.72
CA LEU A 146 0.75 -4.99 11.85
C LEU A 146 -0.28 -3.86 11.94
N THR A 147 -1.41 -4.12 12.60
CA THR A 147 -2.44 -3.10 12.83
C THR A 147 -2.24 -2.47 14.20
N VAL A 148 -1.94 -1.18 14.31
CA VAL A 148 -1.80 -0.47 15.60
C VAL A 148 -3.02 0.45 15.79
N GLU A 149 -3.70 0.34 16.93
CA GLU A 149 -4.90 1.15 17.25
C GLU A 149 -5.97 1.15 16.11
N GLY A 150 -6.14 0.01 15.45
CA GLY A 150 -7.09 -0.15 14.34
C GLY A 150 -6.63 0.48 13.00
N ARG A 151 -5.35 0.84 12.87
CA ARG A 151 -4.73 1.34 11.63
C ARG A 151 -3.66 0.38 11.17
N PRO A 152 -3.66 -0.08 9.90
CA PRO A 152 -2.54 -0.87 9.40
C PRO A 152 -1.27 -0.01 9.34
N GLY A 153 -0.13 -0.60 9.67
CA GLY A 153 1.18 0.04 9.64
C GLY A 153 2.25 -0.94 9.19
N ALA A 154 3.34 -0.38 8.67
CA ALA A 154 4.54 -1.14 8.30
C ALA A 154 5.73 -0.58 9.06
N PHE A 155 6.53 -1.48 9.64
CA PHE A 155 7.63 -1.13 10.53
C PHE A 155 8.88 -1.89 10.10
N ASP A 156 9.97 -1.16 9.98
CA ASP A 156 11.27 -1.76 9.65
C ASP A 156 11.71 -2.68 10.79
N ASN A 157 12.24 -3.86 10.44
CA ASN A 157 12.70 -4.83 11.43
C ASN A 157 14.02 -4.40 12.12
N ASP A 158 14.70 -3.37 11.60
CA ASP A 158 15.91 -2.78 12.19
C ASP A 158 15.60 -1.80 13.35
N TRP A 159 14.32 -1.56 13.66
CA TRP A 159 13.95 -0.73 14.80
C TRP A 159 14.36 -1.37 16.14
N PRO A 160 14.74 -0.55 17.14
CA PRO A 160 15.08 -1.06 18.47
C PRO A 160 13.98 -1.94 19.06
N SER A 161 14.36 -3.07 19.67
CA SER A 161 13.43 -4.09 20.15
C SER A 161 12.46 -3.59 21.23
N ASP A 162 12.87 -2.59 22.01
CA ASP A 162 12.04 -1.93 23.01
C ASP A 162 10.93 -1.08 22.37
N VAL A 163 11.24 -0.37 21.28
CA VAL A 163 10.24 0.34 20.46
C VAL A 163 9.26 -0.64 19.84
N MET A 164 9.75 -1.72 19.22
CA MET A 164 8.91 -2.76 18.64
C MET A 164 8.00 -3.42 19.70
N SER A 165 8.54 -3.68 20.89
CA SER A 165 7.76 -4.22 22.00
C SER A 165 6.69 -3.25 22.51
N ALA A 166 6.93 -1.93 22.46
CA ALA A 166 5.95 -0.94 22.86
C ALA A 166 4.78 -0.86 21.86
N LEU A 167 5.06 -0.92 20.56
CA LEU A 167 4.04 -0.95 19.51
C LEU A 167 3.12 -2.17 19.63
N LEU A 168 3.71 -3.35 19.87
CA LEU A 168 2.98 -4.61 20.01
C LEU A 168 2.09 -4.67 21.26
N LYS A 169 2.40 -3.89 22.31
CA LYS A 169 1.54 -3.79 23.50
C LYS A 169 0.30 -2.93 23.27
N GLY A 170 0.34 -2.00 22.30
CA GLY A 170 -0.81 -1.18 21.92
C GLY A 170 -1.84 -1.90 21.03
N THR A 171 -1.55 -3.16 20.69
CA THR A 171 -2.39 -4.04 19.85
C THR A 171 -3.28 -5.00 20.65
N GLU A 172 -3.05 -5.16 21.96
CA GLU A 172 -3.83 -6.01 22.88
C GLU A 172 -5.05 -5.27 23.45
#